data_AF-A0A418Y8K7-F1
#
_entry.id   AF-A0A418Y8K7-F1
#
_cell.length_a   1.000
_cell.length_b   1.000
_cell.length_c   1.000
_cell.angle_alpha   90.00
_cell.angle_beta   90.00
_cell.angle_gamma   90.00
#
_symmetry.space_group_name_H-M   'P 1'
#
loop_
_entity.id
_entity.type
_entity.pdbx_description
1 polymer ?
#
loop_
_entity_poly.entity_id
_entity_poly.type
_entity_poly.pdbx_seq_one_letter_code
_entity_poly.pdbx_strand_id
1 'polypeptide(L)'
;MSVSSATTSRLKSAAELGQQVWLDNLSRDMLDSGELARLIADDGIQGLASNPTVFFNALRSASWQAAMQQARAAPVDGHRPPECHDQDSRHRRTSLV
;
A
#
# COMPACT_ATOMS: atom_id res chain seq x y z
N MET A 1 21.90 10.70 -31.18
CA MET A 1 21.68 9.33 -30.67
C MET A 1 20.44 9.38 -29.79
N SER A 2 19.28 8.99 -30.32
CA SER A 2 18.02 8.99 -29.56
C SER A 2 18.00 7.78 -28.64
N VAL A 3 17.88 8.01 -27.34
CA VAL A 3 17.64 6.94 -26.38
C VAL A 3 16.15 6.61 -26.45
N SER A 4 15.80 5.63 -27.29
CA SER A 4 14.48 4.99 -27.21
C SER A 4 14.46 4.18 -25.90
N SER A 5 13.93 4.78 -24.83
CA SER A 5 13.75 4.06 -23.56
C SER A 5 12.69 2.98 -23.78
N ALA A 6 13.05 1.74 -23.47
CA ALA A 6 12.21 0.56 -23.59
C ALA A 6 10.85 0.74 -22.90
N THR A 7 9.86 0.03 -23.43
CA THR A 7 8.45 -0.10 -23.00
C THR A 7 8.27 -0.70 -21.60
N THR A 8 9.29 -0.63 -20.73
CA THR A 8 9.33 -1.28 -19.43
C THR A 8 9.54 -0.23 -18.34
N SER A 9 8.69 -0.25 -17.31
CA SER A 9 8.77 0.67 -16.17
C SER A 9 10.14 0.61 -15.49
N ARG A 10 10.72 1.78 -15.18
CA ARG A 10 12.00 1.88 -14.45
C ARG A 10 11.92 1.27 -13.06
N LEU A 11 10.74 1.28 -12.44
CA LEU A 11 10.50 0.65 -11.14
C LEU A 11 10.62 -0.88 -11.24
N LYS A 12 10.15 -1.45 -12.35
CA LYS A 12 10.26 -2.88 -12.63
C LYS A 12 11.72 -3.34 -12.79
N SER A 13 12.57 -2.51 -13.40
CA SER A 13 14.01 -2.78 -13.49
C SER A 13 14.71 -2.80 -12.13
N ALA A 14 14.19 -2.12 -11.09
CA ALA A 14 14.77 -2.20 -9.76
C ALA A 14 14.61 -3.61 -9.14
N ALA A 15 13.54 -4.33 -9.49
CA ALA A 15 13.33 -5.71 -9.05
C ALA A 15 14.38 -6.66 -9.66
N GLU A 16 14.85 -6.41 -10.88
CA GLU A 16 15.93 -7.18 -11.52
C GLU A 16 17.27 -7.06 -10.77
N LEU A 17 17.45 -5.95 -10.03
CA LEU A 17 18.61 -5.71 -9.16
C LEU A 17 18.41 -6.26 -7.73
N GLY A 18 17.30 -6.97 -7.49
CA GLY A 18 16.96 -7.52 -6.17
C GLY A 18 16.33 -6.51 -5.20
N GLN A 19 15.94 -5.31 -5.67
CA GLN A 19 15.30 -4.31 -4.83
C GLN A 19 13.78 -4.39 -4.89
N GLN A 20 13.13 -4.44 -3.71
CA GLN A 20 11.68 -4.38 -3.61
C GLN A 20 11.18 -2.93 -3.61
N VAL A 21 10.14 -2.66 -4.39
CA VAL A 21 9.47 -1.36 -4.44
C VAL A 21 8.14 -1.44 -3.71
N TRP A 22 7.96 -0.55 -2.74
CA TRP A 22 6.78 -0.49 -1.88
C TRP A 22 6.03 0.82 -2.13
N LEU A 23 4.70 0.74 -2.13
CA LEU A 23 3.83 1.89 -2.27
C LEU A 23 3.43 2.42 -0.88
N ASP A 24 3.78 3.67 -0.58
CA ASP A 24 3.47 4.37 0.69
C ASP A 24 2.20 5.23 0.57
N ASN A 25 1.23 4.77 -0.21
CA ASN A 25 -0.05 5.44 -0.36
C ASN A 25 -1.14 4.42 -0.68
N LEU A 26 -2.35 4.65 -0.18
CA LEU A 26 -3.50 3.81 -0.46
C LEU A 26 -4.76 4.66 -0.41
N SER A 27 -5.60 4.52 -1.42
CA SER A 27 -6.95 5.11 -1.44
C SER A 27 -7.96 4.08 -1.92
N ARG A 28 -9.23 4.26 -1.54
CA ARG A 28 -10.32 3.38 -2.00
C ARG A 28 -10.52 3.50 -3.50
N ASP A 29 -10.38 4.70 -4.05
CA ASP A 29 -10.51 4.94 -5.49
C ASP A 29 -9.45 4.16 -6.29
N MET A 30 -8.21 4.05 -5.76
CA MET A 30 -7.14 3.26 -6.38
C MET A 30 -7.47 1.76 -6.43
N LEU A 31 -8.19 1.26 -5.43
CA LEU A 31 -8.69 -0.12 -5.41
C LEU A 31 -9.83 -0.30 -6.41
N ASP A 32 -10.83 0.60 -6.35
CA ASP A 32 -12.06 0.48 -7.13
C ASP A 32 -11.82 0.72 -8.63
N SER A 33 -10.86 1.57 -8.99
CA SER A 33 -10.44 1.83 -10.38
C SER A 33 -9.54 0.76 -10.98
N GLY A 34 -8.98 -0.14 -10.17
CA GLY A 34 -7.98 -1.11 -10.61
C GLY A 34 -6.56 -0.53 -10.77
N GLU A 35 -6.32 0.74 -10.41
CA GLU A 35 -5.01 1.36 -10.52
C GLU A 35 -3.95 0.64 -9.69
N LEU A 36 -4.29 0.15 -8.49
CA LEU A 36 -3.34 -0.65 -7.70
C LEU A 36 -2.93 -1.93 -8.43
N ALA A 37 -3.87 -2.61 -9.10
CA ALA A 37 -3.58 -3.81 -9.88
C ALA A 37 -2.66 -3.50 -11.07
N ARG A 38 -2.88 -2.35 -11.73
CA ARG A 38 -2.00 -1.86 -12.80
C ARG A 38 -0.59 -1.59 -12.28
N LEU A 39 -0.45 -0.89 -11.14
CA LEU A 39 0.85 -0.61 -10.50
C LEU A 39 1.61 -1.90 -10.13
N ILE A 40 0.90 -2.94 -9.71
CA ILE A 40 1.51 -4.24 -9.44
C ILE A 40 1.99 -4.89 -10.74
N ALA A 41 1.14 -4.97 -11.76
CA ALA A 41 1.43 -5.69 -13.01
C ALA A 41 2.49 -4.98 -13.88
N ASP A 42 2.34 -3.67 -14.05
CA ASP A 42 3.09 -2.87 -15.02
C ASP A 42 4.33 -2.25 -14.39
N ASP A 43 4.20 -1.77 -13.15
CA ASP A 43 5.25 -1.03 -12.43
C ASP A 43 6.03 -1.90 -11.42
N GLY A 44 5.57 -3.11 -11.11
CA GLY A 44 6.28 -4.06 -10.26
C GLY A 44 6.27 -3.69 -8.78
N ILE A 45 5.20 -3.02 -8.31
CA ILE A 45 4.97 -2.81 -6.88
C ILE A 45 4.79 -4.15 -6.17
N GLN A 46 5.55 -4.36 -5.10
CA GLN A 46 5.66 -5.64 -4.39
C GLN A 46 5.11 -5.60 -2.97
N GLY A 47 4.79 -4.40 -2.46
CA GLY A 47 4.29 -4.23 -1.11
C GLY A 47 3.57 -2.91 -0.92
N LEU A 48 2.80 -2.83 0.16
CA LEU A 48 2.14 -1.63 0.64
C LEU A 48 2.70 -1.28 2.02
N ALA A 49 3.00 -0.01 2.25
CA ALA A 49 3.25 0.51 3.58
C ALA A 49 1.99 1.26 4.05
N SER A 50 1.44 0.86 5.19
CA SER A 50 0.41 1.62 5.87
C SER A 50 0.94 2.09 7.22
N ASN A 51 1.02 3.40 7.38
CA ASN A 51 1.32 4.06 8.64
C ASN A 51 0.10 4.93 9.04
N PRO A 52 0.03 5.45 10.29
CA PRO A 52 -1.09 6.27 10.71
C PRO A 52 -1.39 7.47 9.79
N THR A 53 -0.36 8.07 9.19
CA THR A 53 -0.52 9.19 8.24
C THR A 53 -1.17 8.74 6.94
N VAL A 54 -0.72 7.63 6.35
CA VAL A 54 -1.32 7.04 5.14
C VAL A 54 -2.78 6.68 5.39
N PHE A 55 -3.08 6.06 6.54
CA PHE A 55 -4.45 5.72 6.89
C PHE A 55 -5.33 6.95 7.08
N PHE A 56 -4.84 7.97 7.79
CA PHE A 56 -5.55 9.23 7.97
C PHE A 56 -5.83 9.91 6.63
N ASN A 57 -4.85 9.94 5.73
CA ASN A 57 -5.01 10.51 4.39
C ASN A 57 -6.05 9.74 3.56
N ALA A 58 -6.03 8.41 3.63
CA ALA A 58 -7.02 7.57 2.95
C ALA A 58 -8.45 7.91 3.39
N LEU A 59 -8.67 8.02 4.71
CA LEU A 59 -9.99 8.31 5.30
C LEU A 59 -10.56 9.69 4.97
N ARG A 60 -9.71 10.66 4.60
CA ARG A 60 -10.16 12.00 4.17
C ARG A 60 -10.90 11.98 2.83
N SER A 61 -10.76 10.91 2.05
CA SER A 61 -11.49 10.77 0.78
C SER A 61 -12.99 10.56 1.00
N ALA A 62 -13.80 11.12 0.10
CA ALA A 62 -15.25 10.95 0.13
C ALA A 62 -15.68 9.47 -0.02
N SER A 63 -14.87 8.64 -0.67
CA SER A 63 -15.17 7.22 -0.89
C SER A 63 -15.23 6.39 0.40
N TRP A 64 -14.71 6.90 1.52
CA TRP A 64 -14.83 6.25 2.83
C TRP A 64 -16.03 6.71 3.66
N GLN A 65 -16.76 7.74 3.25
CA GLN A 65 -17.83 8.33 4.07
C GLN A 65 -18.93 7.32 4.44
N ALA A 66 -19.39 6.52 3.48
CA ALA A 66 -20.41 5.50 3.74
C ALA A 66 -19.92 4.44 4.74
N ALA A 67 -18.68 3.96 4.59
CA ALA A 67 -18.08 2.99 5.50
C ALA A 67 -17.90 3.58 6.92
N MET A 68 -17.52 4.86 7.03
CA MET A 68 -17.44 5.54 8.33
C MET A 68 -18.80 5.70 9.01
N GLN A 69 -19.86 6.01 8.24
CA GLN A 69 -21.23 6.08 8.78
C GLN A 69 -21.70 4.71 9.29
N GLN A 70 -21.42 3.64 8.54
CA GLN A 70 -21.73 2.27 8.95
C GLN A 70 -20.97 1.87 10.21
N ALA A 71 -19.65 2.13 10.25
CA ALA A 71 -18.82 1.83 11.41
C ALA A 71 -19.28 2.57 12.68
N ARG A 72 -19.77 3.81 12.53
CA ARG A 72 -20.34 4.58 13.65
C ARG A 72 -21.69 4.03 14.14
N ALA A 73 -22.49 3.45 13.25
CA ALA A 73 -23.79 2.87 13.59
C ALA A 73 -23.66 1.43 14.12
N ALA A 74 -22.53 0.77 13.87
CA ALA A 74 -22.28 -0.58 14.35
C ALA A 74 -22.19 -0.61 15.88
N PRO A 75 -22.75 -1.65 16.55
CA PRO A 75 -22.52 -1.86 17.97
C PRO A 75 -21.02 -1.95 18.23
N VAL A 76 -20.53 -1.20 19.21
CA VAL A 76 -19.15 -1.37 19.68
C VAL A 76 -19.09 -2.71 20.39
N ASP A 77 -18.51 -3.70 19.73
CA ASP A 77 -18.18 -4.95 20.39
C ASP A 77 -17.15 -4.65 21.49
N GLY A 78 -17.49 -4.97 22.73
CA GLY A 78 -16.66 -4.69 23.91
C GLY A 78 -15.38 -5.51 23.97
N HIS A 79 -15.10 -6.33 22.95
CA HIS A 79 -13.84 -7.00 22.79
C HIS A 79 -12.71 -5.97 22.73
N ARG A 80 -11.78 -6.09 23.69
CA ARG A 80 -10.47 -5.45 23.62
C ARG A 80 -9.94 -5.67 22.20
N PRO A 81 -9.55 -4.62 21.44
CA PRO A 81 -8.96 -4.82 20.14
C PRO A 81 -7.83 -5.84 20.32
N PRO A 82 -7.77 -6.89 19.48
CA PRO A 82 -6.71 -7.87 19.60
C PRO A 82 -5.41 -7.10 19.70
N GLU A 83 -4.58 -7.44 20.69
CA GLU A 83 -3.25 -6.87 20.75
C GLU A 83 -2.64 -7.04 19.36
N CYS A 84 -2.03 -5.96 18.83
CA CYS A 84 -1.33 -6.02 17.57
C CYS A 84 -0.27 -7.10 17.72
N HIS A 85 -0.61 -8.34 17.35
CA HIS A 85 0.34 -9.42 17.26
C HIS A 85 1.19 -9.05 16.06
N ASP A 86 2.33 -8.46 16.37
CA ASP A 86 3.42 -8.24 15.44
C ASP A 86 3.94 -9.62 14.99
N GLN A 87 3.19 -10.25 14.09
CA GLN A 87 3.50 -11.57 13.55
C GLN A 87 4.63 -11.53 12.52
N ASP A 88 5.24 -10.37 12.25
CA ASP A 88 6.39 -10.31 11.35
C ASP A 88 7.34 -9.13 11.62
N SER A 89 7.90 -9.07 12.82
CA SER A 89 9.08 -8.22 13.12
C SER A 89 10.40 -8.82 12.63
N ARG A 90 10.39 -9.82 11.74
CA ARG A 90 11.62 -10.53 11.30
C ARG A 90 12.09 -10.24 9.88
N HIS A 91 11.60 -9.16 9.26
CA HIS A 91 12.32 -8.56 8.14
C HIS A 91 13.29 -7.49 8.66
N ARG A 92 14.39 -7.99 9.24
CA ARG A 92 15.54 -7.16 9.60
C ARG A 92 15.94 -6.31 8.39
N ARG A 93 15.93 -4.99 8.57
CA ARG A 93 16.82 -4.08 7.86
C ARG A 93 18.26 -4.56 8.06
N THR A 94 18.75 -5.45 7.20
CA THR A 94 20.18 -5.72 7.03
C THR A 94 20.59 -5.19 5.68
N SER A 95 20.93 -3.90 5.68
CA SER A 95 21.98 -3.39 4.82
C SER A 95 22.96 -2.69 5.76
N LEU A 96 23.94 -3.44 6.25
CA LEU A 96 25.20 -2.89 6.69
C LEU A 96 26.26 -3.67 5.92
N VAL A 97 27.11 -2.92 5.24
CA VAL A 97 28.37 -3.32 4.57
C VAL A 97 29.06 -4.52 5.20
#